data_AF-A0A382NU86-F1
#
_entry.id   AF-A0A382NU86-F1
#
_cell.length_a   1.000
_cell.length_b   1.000
_cell.length_c   1.000
_cell.angle_alpha   90.00
_cell.angle_beta   90.00
_cell.angle_gamma   90.00
#
_symmetry.space_group_name_H-M   'P 1'
#
loop_
_entity.id
_entity.type
_entity.pdbx_description
1 polymer ?
#
loop_
_entity_poly.entity_id
_entity_poly.type
_entity_poly.pdbx_seq_one_letter_code
_entity_poly.pdbx_strand_id
1 'polypeptide(L)'
;MLFAAPLFAEPPDLEEVACTWCHYEEAEDFAESVHYLQGHLLCTDCHGGLPFAEDPDLAKAPEAGFIGKPGRADVAEVCTQCHSGPAGFFAQGPHHEWQNEANPTCITCHSNHRVLDASLALMDETCS
;
A
#
# COMPACT_ATOMS: atom_id res chain seq x y z
N MET A 1 -11.12 -28.37 20.27
CA MET A 1 -9.71 -27.95 20.39
C MET A 1 -9.65 -26.52 19.90
N LEU A 2 -9.59 -25.55 20.82
CA LEU A 2 -9.44 -24.14 20.45
C LEU A 2 -7.94 -23.89 20.24
N PHE A 3 -7.52 -23.75 18.99
CA PHE A 3 -6.21 -23.20 18.68
C PHE A 3 -6.31 -21.69 18.91
N ALA A 4 -5.71 -21.22 20.01
CA ALA A 4 -5.42 -19.81 20.15
C ALA A 4 -4.37 -19.46 19.09
N ALA A 5 -4.73 -18.64 18.10
CA ALA A 5 -3.75 -18.04 17.21
C ALA A 5 -2.75 -17.25 18.08
N PRO A 6 -1.43 -17.42 17.88
CA PRO A 6 -0.45 -16.74 18.72
C PRO A 6 -0.58 -15.23 18.53
N LEU A 7 -0.58 -14.50 19.65
CA LEU A 7 -0.74 -13.05 19.74
C LEU A 7 0.39 -12.23 19.08
N PHE A 8 1.37 -12.89 18.44
CA PHE A 8 2.53 -12.30 17.77
C PHE A 8 2.96 -13.21 16.62
N ALA A 9 2.21 -13.23 15.52
CA ALA A 9 2.73 -13.80 14.28
C ALA A 9 3.70 -12.78 13.68
N GLU A 10 4.96 -13.19 13.48
CA GLU A 10 5.95 -12.47 12.66
C GLU A 10 5.32 -12.18 11.28
N PRO A 11 5.55 -11.02 10.64
CA PRO A 11 5.13 -10.81 9.26
C PRO A 11 5.68 -11.92 8.35
N PRO A 12 4.96 -12.31 7.28
CA PRO A 12 5.47 -13.26 6.30
C PRO A 12 6.79 -12.76 5.71
N ASP A 13 7.75 -13.66 5.53
CA ASP A 13 9.01 -13.32 4.88
C ASP A 13 8.75 -12.88 3.43
N LEU A 14 9.23 -11.69 3.07
CA LEU A 14 9.07 -11.16 1.70
C LEU A 14 9.77 -12.04 0.66
N GLU A 15 10.78 -12.82 1.03
CA GLU A 15 11.39 -13.80 0.12
C GLU A 15 10.43 -14.94 -0.27
N GLU A 16 9.41 -15.23 0.55
CA GLU A 16 8.37 -16.23 0.23
C GLU A 16 7.24 -15.65 -0.63
N VAL A 17 7.14 -14.32 -0.73
CA VAL A 17 6.12 -13.64 -1.54
C VAL A 17 6.55 -13.64 -3.00
N ALA A 18 5.83 -14.37 -3.86
CA ALA A 18 6.18 -14.57 -5.27
C ALA A 18 6.34 -13.27 -6.07
N CYS A 19 5.66 -12.19 -5.66
CA CYS A 19 5.80 -10.87 -6.26
C CYS A 19 7.24 -10.33 -6.21
N THR A 20 7.97 -10.60 -5.11
CA THR A 20 9.31 -10.03 -4.86
C THR A 20 10.38 -10.69 -5.72
N TRP A 21 10.10 -11.88 -6.26
CA TRP A 21 11.02 -12.60 -7.16
C TRP A 21 11.25 -11.86 -8.48
N CYS A 22 10.33 -10.98 -8.86
CA CYS A 22 10.43 -10.14 -10.06
C CYS A 22 10.43 -8.63 -9.73
N HIS A 23 9.76 -8.20 -8.67
CA HIS A 23 9.64 -6.80 -8.24
C HIS A 23 10.56 -6.50 -7.04
N TYR A 24 11.86 -6.74 -7.21
CA TYR A 24 12.83 -6.67 -6.11
C TYR A 24 13.09 -5.23 -5.64
N GLU A 25 13.11 -4.24 -6.52
CA GLU A 25 13.30 -2.83 -6.14
C GLU A 25 12.12 -2.34 -5.30
N GLU A 26 10.89 -2.67 -5.72
CA GLU A 26 9.70 -2.38 -4.93
C GLU A 26 9.69 -3.14 -3.59
N ALA A 27 10.20 -4.36 -3.57
CA ALA A 27 10.31 -5.15 -2.34
C ALA A 27 11.30 -4.54 -1.34
N GLU A 28 12.45 -4.04 -1.80
CA GLU A 28 13.42 -3.33 -0.97
C GLU A 28 12.80 -2.09 -0.32
N ASP A 29 12.10 -1.27 -1.11
CA ASP A 29 11.39 -0.09 -0.60
C ASP A 29 10.26 -0.47 0.38
N PHE A 30 9.51 -1.53 0.07
CA PHE A 30 8.38 -1.98 0.89
C PHE A 30 8.82 -2.60 2.23
N ALA A 31 9.97 -3.27 2.26
CA ALA A 31 10.55 -3.83 3.48
C ALA A 31 10.86 -2.77 4.54
N GLU A 32 11.04 -1.51 4.13
CA GLU A 32 11.24 -0.37 5.03
C GLU A 32 9.92 0.32 5.44
N SER A 33 8.80 -0.09 4.88
CA SER A 33 7.50 0.56 5.10
C SER A 33 6.88 0.17 6.44
N VAL A 34 6.11 1.09 7.02
CA VAL A 34 5.31 0.81 8.22
C VAL A 34 4.20 -0.21 7.95
N HIS A 35 3.76 -0.33 6.70
CA HIS A 35 2.75 -1.30 6.28
C HIS A 35 3.28 -2.73 6.34
N TYR A 36 4.54 -2.97 6.00
CA TYR A 36 5.18 -4.25 6.20
C TYR A 36 5.55 -4.48 7.67
N LEU A 37 6.36 -3.56 8.21
CA LEU A 37 7.01 -3.71 9.52
C LEU A 37 6.04 -3.71 10.71
N GLN A 38 4.90 -3.02 10.61
CA GLN A 38 3.88 -2.95 11.67
C GLN A 38 2.51 -3.44 11.22
N GLY A 39 2.15 -3.17 9.96
CA GLY A 39 0.85 -3.57 9.41
C GLY A 39 0.78 -5.05 9.03
N HIS A 40 1.93 -5.71 8.87
CA HIS A 40 2.05 -7.07 8.35
C HIS A 40 1.30 -7.25 7.02
N LEU A 41 1.21 -6.17 6.23
CA LEU A 41 0.61 -6.17 4.90
C LEU A 41 1.63 -6.65 3.87
N LEU A 42 1.10 -7.16 2.75
CA LEU A 42 1.83 -7.65 1.60
C LEU A 42 1.44 -6.85 0.35
N CYS A 43 2.12 -7.12 -0.76
CA CYS A 43 1.88 -6.47 -2.06
C CYS A 43 0.40 -6.51 -2.46
N THR A 44 -0.26 -7.64 -2.16
CA THR A 44 -1.64 -7.92 -2.57
C THR A 44 -2.69 -7.17 -1.77
N ASP A 45 -2.35 -6.57 -0.62
CA ASP A 45 -3.29 -5.73 0.14
C ASP A 45 -3.58 -4.41 -0.59
N CYS A 46 -2.64 -3.93 -1.40
CA CYS A 46 -2.84 -2.75 -2.26
C CYS A 46 -3.16 -3.15 -3.71
N HIS A 47 -2.45 -4.15 -4.25
CA HIS A 47 -2.53 -4.52 -5.67
C HIS A 47 -3.56 -5.62 -5.97
N GLY A 48 -4.13 -6.27 -4.95
CA GLY A 48 -4.87 -7.53 -5.12
C GLY A 48 -3.96 -8.67 -5.60
N GLY A 49 -4.55 -9.78 -6.04
CA GLY A 49 -3.82 -10.95 -6.52
C GLY A 49 -3.55 -12.00 -5.44
N LEU A 50 -2.73 -12.99 -5.79
CA LEU A 50 -2.33 -14.07 -4.88
C LEU A 50 -0.84 -13.95 -4.52
N PRO A 51 -0.49 -13.67 -3.25
CA PRO A 51 0.89 -13.33 -2.88
C PRO A 51 1.88 -14.49 -2.99
N PHE A 52 1.40 -15.74 -2.97
CA PHE A 52 2.22 -16.95 -2.96
C PHE A 52 2.06 -17.81 -4.22
N ALA A 53 1.35 -17.32 -5.24
CA ALA A 53 1.25 -18.02 -6.51
C ALA A 53 2.49 -17.76 -7.36
N GLU A 54 3.29 -18.81 -7.59
CA GLU A 54 4.50 -18.72 -8.43
C GLU A 54 4.19 -18.49 -9.91
N ASP A 55 3.03 -18.97 -10.36
CA ASP A 55 2.54 -18.73 -11.72
C ASP A 55 2.01 -17.29 -11.82
N PRO A 56 2.66 -16.40 -12.60
CA PRO A 56 2.26 -15.00 -12.68
C PRO A 56 0.87 -14.82 -13.29
N ASP A 57 0.42 -15.71 -14.17
CA ASP A 57 -0.90 -15.60 -14.79
C ASP A 57 -1.99 -15.91 -13.77
N LEU A 58 -1.74 -16.84 -12.85
CA LEU A 58 -2.63 -17.11 -11.71
C LEU A 58 -2.56 -16.00 -10.66
N ALA A 59 -1.36 -15.54 -10.30
CA ALA A 59 -1.16 -14.51 -9.29
C ALA A 59 -1.86 -13.19 -9.66
N LYS A 60 -1.86 -12.86 -10.95
CA LYS A 60 -2.40 -11.61 -11.51
C LYS A 60 -3.75 -11.79 -12.22
N ALA A 61 -4.41 -12.94 -12.05
CA ALA A 61 -5.68 -13.20 -12.69
C ALA A 61 -6.73 -12.16 -12.23
N PRO A 62 -7.64 -11.69 -13.11
CA PRO A 62 -8.73 -10.80 -12.72
C PRO A 62 -9.58 -11.36 -11.56
N GLU A 63 -9.75 -12.68 -11.51
CA GLU A 63 -10.49 -13.39 -10.46
C GLU A 63 -9.78 -13.35 -9.10
N ALA A 64 -8.47 -13.14 -9.09
CA ALA A 64 -7.69 -12.89 -7.87
C ALA A 64 -7.80 -11.42 -7.40
N GLY A 65 -8.58 -10.59 -8.10
CA GLY A 65 -8.77 -9.18 -7.76
C GLY A 65 -7.54 -8.31 -8.04
N PHE A 66 -6.58 -8.79 -8.84
CA PHE A 66 -5.38 -8.04 -9.15
C PHE A 66 -5.72 -6.79 -9.98
N ILE A 67 -5.36 -5.61 -9.47
CA ILE A 67 -5.65 -4.32 -10.10
C ILE A 67 -4.47 -3.78 -10.92
N GLY A 68 -3.35 -4.51 -10.98
CA GLY A 68 -2.14 -4.04 -11.65
C GLY A 68 -1.44 -2.96 -10.83
N LYS A 69 -0.77 -2.03 -11.51
CA LYS A 69 -0.17 -0.84 -10.87
C LYS A 69 -1.28 0.21 -10.65
N PRO A 70 -1.64 0.55 -9.40
CA PRO A 70 -2.66 1.56 -9.12
C PRO A 70 -2.33 2.86 -9.84
N GLY A 71 -3.27 3.31 -10.66
CA GLY A 71 -3.21 4.60 -11.32
C GLY A 71 -3.55 5.73 -10.35
N ARG A 72 -3.37 6.97 -10.83
CA ARG A 72 -3.68 8.17 -10.05
C ARG A 72 -5.10 8.17 -9.48
N ALA A 73 -6.07 7.69 -10.25
CA ALA A 73 -7.47 7.61 -9.84
C ALA A 73 -7.71 6.59 -8.72
N ASP A 74 -6.87 5.55 -8.64
CA ASP A 74 -7.02 4.44 -7.71
C ASP A 74 -6.34 4.72 -6.36
N VAL A 75 -5.37 5.65 -6.32
CA VAL A 75 -4.59 5.97 -5.11
C VAL A 75 -5.50 6.27 -3.91
N ALA A 76 -6.49 7.15 -4.09
CA ALA A 76 -7.40 7.51 -3.00
C ALA A 76 -8.24 6.32 -2.57
N GLU A 77 -8.69 5.49 -3.50
CA GLU A 77 -9.49 4.31 -3.22
C GLU A 77 -8.71 3.29 -2.39
N VAL A 78 -7.49 2.94 -2.80
CA VAL A 78 -6.61 2.00 -2.09
C VAL A 78 -6.32 2.49 -0.67
N CYS A 79 -5.84 3.72 -0.50
CA CYS A 79 -5.46 4.23 0.82
C CYS A 79 -6.67 4.37 1.77
N THR A 80 -7.84 4.70 1.23
CA THR A 80 -9.07 4.93 2.04
C THR A 80 -9.67 3.64 2.58
N GLN A 81 -9.29 2.47 2.05
CA GLN A 81 -9.74 1.18 2.59
C GLN A 81 -9.43 1.04 4.08
N CYS A 82 -8.28 1.58 4.53
CA CYS A 82 -7.86 1.61 5.92
C CYS A 82 -7.80 3.03 6.50
N HIS A 83 -7.36 4.03 5.74
CA HIS A 83 -7.14 5.41 6.22
C HIS A 83 -8.28 6.37 5.90
N SER A 84 -9.51 5.98 6.23
CA SER A 84 -10.71 6.79 5.95
C SER A 84 -10.72 8.17 6.63
N GLY A 85 -10.13 8.27 7.83
CA GLY A 85 -9.97 9.55 8.54
C GLY A 85 -9.08 10.55 7.77
N PRO A 86 -7.78 10.23 7.54
CA PRO A 86 -6.89 11.06 6.73
C PRO A 86 -7.46 11.40 5.35
N ALA A 87 -8.08 10.43 4.66
CA ALA A 87 -8.74 10.67 3.38
C ALA A 87 -9.87 11.72 3.50
N GLY A 88 -10.68 11.64 4.56
CA GLY A 88 -11.71 12.63 4.86
C GLY A 88 -11.15 14.04 5.12
N PHE A 89 -10.00 14.16 5.77
CA PHE A 89 -9.34 15.46 5.96
C PHE A 89 -8.77 16.02 4.64
N PHE A 90 -8.12 15.17 3.85
CA PHE A 90 -7.60 15.55 2.53
C PHE A 90 -8.72 16.04 1.60
N ALA A 91 -9.87 15.36 1.61
CA ALA A 91 -11.05 15.71 0.81
C ALA A 91 -11.69 17.06 1.20
N GLN A 92 -11.38 17.61 2.38
CA GLN A 92 -11.83 18.94 2.81
C GLN A 92 -10.82 20.05 2.43
N GLY A 93 -9.63 19.67 1.96
CA GLY A 93 -8.54 20.57 1.63
C GLY A 93 -8.63 21.17 0.22
N PRO A 94 -7.70 22.07 -0.12
CA PRO A 94 -7.65 22.71 -1.44
C PRO A 94 -7.33 21.74 -2.59
N HIS A 95 -6.78 20.56 -2.28
CA HIS A 95 -6.34 19.55 -3.26
C HIS A 95 -7.29 18.36 -3.42
N HIS A 96 -8.54 18.49 -2.94
CA HIS A 96 -9.49 17.39 -2.89
C HIS A 96 -9.85 16.78 -4.26
N GLU A 97 -9.73 17.55 -5.34
CA GLU A 97 -9.98 17.06 -6.70
C GLU A 97 -8.79 16.21 -7.20
N TRP A 98 -8.65 14.98 -6.72
CA TRP A 98 -7.50 14.12 -7.04
C TRP A 98 -7.41 13.73 -8.53
N GLN A 99 -8.49 13.80 -9.31
CA GLN A 99 -8.42 13.59 -10.75
C GLN A 99 -7.75 14.76 -11.50
N ASN A 100 -7.71 15.95 -10.90
CA ASN A 100 -6.98 17.08 -11.46
C ASN A 100 -5.47 16.82 -11.36
N GLU A 101 -4.80 16.71 -12.51
CA GLU A 101 -3.36 16.42 -12.57
C GLU A 101 -2.49 17.46 -11.85
N ALA A 102 -2.97 18.69 -11.71
CA ALA A 102 -2.28 19.76 -10.97
C ALA A 102 -2.31 19.55 -9.45
N ASN A 103 -3.25 18.75 -8.93
CA ASN A 103 -3.33 18.48 -7.50
C ASN A 103 -2.39 17.33 -7.09
N PRO A 104 -1.88 17.30 -5.86
CA PRO A 104 -1.23 16.12 -5.31
C PRO A 104 -2.22 14.98 -5.08
N THR A 105 -1.69 13.77 -4.91
CA THR A 105 -2.40 12.61 -4.33
C THR A 105 -1.72 12.18 -3.04
N CYS A 106 -2.25 11.17 -2.34
CA CYS A 106 -1.66 10.64 -1.11
C CYS A 106 -0.16 10.32 -1.28
N ILE A 107 0.18 9.67 -2.40
CA ILE A 107 1.55 9.21 -2.68
C ILE A 107 2.50 10.33 -3.11
N THR A 108 1.99 11.53 -3.41
CA THR A 108 2.83 12.69 -3.75
C THR A 108 3.70 13.10 -2.56
N CYS A 109 3.17 12.95 -1.34
CA CYS A 109 3.87 13.30 -0.11
C CYS A 109 4.27 12.05 0.69
N HIS A 110 3.42 11.01 0.70
CA HIS A 110 3.59 9.84 1.59
C HIS A 110 4.27 8.63 0.95
N SER A 111 4.73 8.71 -0.31
CA SER A 111 5.23 7.56 -1.09
C SER A 111 4.16 6.47 -1.29
N ASN A 112 4.52 5.36 -1.95
CA ASN A 112 3.62 4.22 -2.22
C ASN A 112 4.17 2.88 -1.69
N HIS A 113 5.42 2.51 -2.00
CA HIS A 113 6.05 1.30 -1.46
C HIS A 113 6.78 1.60 -0.15
N ARG A 114 7.57 2.68 -0.09
CA ARG A 114 8.26 3.12 1.14
C ARG A 114 7.42 4.10 1.97
N VAL A 115 6.22 3.68 2.40
CA VAL A 115 5.36 4.51 3.26
C VAL A 115 5.88 4.47 4.69
N LEU A 116 6.23 5.64 5.23
CA LEU A 116 6.72 5.81 6.60
C LEU A 116 5.63 6.38 7.52
N ASP A 117 5.92 6.43 8.83
CA ASP A 117 5.02 7.03 9.81
C ASP A 117 4.65 8.47 9.42
N ALA A 118 3.35 8.76 9.42
CA ALA A 118 2.87 10.11 9.18
C ALA A 118 3.28 11.01 10.36
N SER A 119 4.15 11.98 10.07
CA SER A 119 4.55 13.02 11.03
C SER A 119 4.12 14.39 10.55
N LEU A 120 3.94 15.32 11.49
CA LEU A 120 3.65 16.71 11.17
C LEU A 120 4.77 17.36 10.34
N ALA A 121 6.02 16.92 10.53
CA ALA A 121 7.18 17.43 9.80
C ALA A 121 7.05 17.25 8.28
N LEU A 122 6.51 16.12 7.82
CA LEU A 122 6.30 15.88 6.39
C LEU A 122 5.26 16.85 5.79
N MET A 123 4.23 17.21 6.56
CA MET A 123 3.21 18.18 6.13
C MET A 123 3.74 19.61 6.10
N ASP A 124 4.56 19.98 7.09
CA ASP A 124 5.17 21.32 7.20
C ASP A 124 6.15 21.60 6.05
N GLU A 125 6.90 20.60 5.60
CA GLU A 125 7.86 20.74 4.49
C GLU A 125 7.19 20.81 3.11
N THR A 126 5.95 20.30 2.99
CA THR A 126 5.28 20.14 1.68
C THR A 126 4.19 21.19 1.42
N CYS A 127 3.67 21.86 2.45
CA CYS A 127 2.55 22.82 2.34
C CYS A 127 2.97 24.30 2.19
N SER A 128 4.20 24.59 1.73
CA SER A 128 4.69 25.96 1.49
C SER A 128 4.34 26.52 0.12
#